data_AF-A0A6N2MFS3-F1
#
_entry.id   AF-A0A6N2MFS3-F1
#
_cell.length_a   1.000
_cell.length_b   1.000
_cell.length_c   1.000
_cell.angle_alpha   90.00
_cell.angle_beta   90.00
_cell.angle_gamma   90.00
#
_symmetry.space_group_name_H-M   'P 1'
#
loop_
_entity.id
_entity.type
_entity.pdbx_description
1 polymer ?
#
loop_
_entity_poly.entity_id
_entity_poly.type
_entity_poly.pdbx_seq_one_letter_code
_entity_poly.pdbx_strand_id
1 'polypeptide(L)'
;MGGLEEWKVLGGEGDQAFPCLEKLSIQWCGKLKSIQVLFPALKELTLSGMGGLEEWIVAGGEEGDQVFSCLEKLSIERCGKLKSIPICGFSSLVEFGIKGCDELKYLS
;
A
#
# COMPACT_ATOMS: atom_id res chain seq x y z
N MET A 1 18.00 -19.35 -2.18
CA MET A 1 16.69 -19.04 -1.56
C MET A 1 16.38 -17.58 -1.90
N GLY A 2 15.75 -17.35 -3.05
CA GLY A 2 15.50 -16.00 -3.58
C GLY A 2 14.56 -15.24 -2.67
N GLY A 3 15.06 -14.17 -2.05
CA GLY A 3 14.25 -13.25 -1.26
C GLY A 3 13.39 -12.42 -2.20
N LEU A 4 12.08 -12.55 -2.09
CA LEU A 4 11.15 -11.59 -2.67
C LEU A 4 11.22 -10.32 -1.81
N GLU A 5 12.25 -9.51 -2.04
CA GLU A 5 12.44 -8.20 -1.41
C GLU A 5 11.44 -7.15 -1.94
N GLU A 6 10.77 -7.50 -3.04
CA GLU A 6 9.81 -6.68 -3.76
C GLU A 6 8.54 -7.51 -4.04
N TRP A 7 7.37 -6.97 -3.68
CA TRP A 7 6.10 -7.46 -4.22
C TRP A 7 5.73 -6.59 -5.41
N LYS A 8 6.15 -7.07 -6.58
CA LYS A 8 5.70 -6.57 -7.87
C LYS A 8 4.66 -7.52 -8.42
N VAL A 9 3.39 -7.14 -8.31
CA VAL A 9 2.37 -7.73 -9.19
C VAL A 9 2.25 -6.77 -10.37
N LEU A 10 3.15 -6.94 -11.33
CA LEU A 10 3.05 -6.27 -12.62
C LEU A 10 1.92 -6.97 -13.38
N GLY A 11 0.70 -6.45 -13.21
CA GLY A 11 -0.39 -6.76 -14.13
C GLY A 11 -0.01 -6.15 -15.47
N GLY A 12 0.28 -7.00 -16.46
CA GLY A 12 0.32 -6.57 -17.86
C GLY A 12 -1.04 -6.00 -18.26
N GLU A 13 -1.07 -5.18 -19.30
CA GLU A 13 -2.28 -4.68 -19.97
C GLU A 13 -3.44 -5.68 -19.90
N GLY A 14 -4.37 -5.47 -18.96
CA GLY A 14 -5.61 -6.24 -18.84
C GLY A 14 -5.83 -7.05 -17.56
N ASP A 15 -4.81 -7.43 -16.79
CA ASP A 15 -5.00 -8.29 -15.61
C ASP A 15 -4.93 -7.49 -14.30
N GLN A 16 -6.09 -6.95 -13.89
CA GLN A 16 -6.27 -6.47 -12.52
C GLN A 16 -6.12 -7.66 -11.56
N ALA A 17 -5.04 -7.67 -10.78
CA ALA A 17 -4.83 -8.71 -9.78
C ALA A 17 -5.89 -8.57 -8.68
N PHE A 18 -6.71 -9.62 -8.52
CA PHE A 18 -7.75 -9.70 -7.49
C PHE A 18 -8.81 -8.59 -7.58
N PRO A 19 -9.63 -8.56 -8.66
CA PRO A 19 -10.60 -7.49 -8.91
C PRO A 19 -11.71 -7.37 -7.86
N CYS A 20 -11.90 -8.39 -7.00
CA CYS A 20 -12.91 -8.43 -5.95
C CYS A 20 -12.32 -8.36 -4.54
N LEU A 21 -11.01 -8.14 -4.38
CA LEU A 21 -10.39 -8.08 -3.06
C LEU A 21 -10.75 -6.76 -2.39
N GLU A 22 -11.68 -6.82 -1.43
CA GLU A 22 -12.13 -5.63 -0.69
C GLU A 22 -11.30 -5.35 0.57
N LYS A 23 -10.67 -6.37 1.15
CA LYS A 23 -9.93 -6.26 2.40
C LYS A 23 -8.58 -6.94 2.30
N LEU A 24 -7.52 -6.22 2.64
CA LEU A 24 -6.16 -6.71 2.63
C LEU A 24 -5.46 -6.33 3.92
N SER A 25 -4.88 -7.32 4.58
CA SER A 25 -4.06 -7.13 5.77
C SER A 25 -2.72 -7.81 5.56
N ILE A 26 -1.64 -7.02 5.60
CA ILE A 26 -0.27 -7.49 5.47
C ILE A 26 0.42 -7.24 6.80
N GLN A 27 0.94 -8.30 7.40
CA GLN A 27 1.53 -8.24 8.73
C GLN A 27 2.89 -8.94 8.76
N TRP A 28 3.84 -8.35 9.48
CA TRP A 28 5.14 -8.94 9.80
C TRP A 28 5.99 -9.32 8.58
N CYS A 29 5.78 -8.65 7.43
CA CYS A 29 6.62 -8.83 6.24
C CYS A 29 7.88 -7.96 6.31
N GLY A 30 8.82 -8.34 7.19
CA GLY A 30 10.06 -7.57 7.43
C GLY A 30 11.04 -7.51 6.26
N LYS A 31 10.85 -8.31 5.20
CA LYS A 31 11.67 -8.29 3.99
C LYS A 31 11.08 -7.42 2.87
N LEU A 32 9.80 -7.04 2.97
CA LEU A 32 9.13 -6.31 1.92
C LEU A 32 9.54 -4.85 1.98
N LYS A 33 10.27 -4.39 0.96
CA LYS A 33 10.81 -3.03 0.91
C LYS A 33 9.86 -2.04 0.25
N SER A 34 9.12 -2.51 -0.74
CA SER A 34 8.18 -1.73 -1.53
C SER A 34 6.93 -2.53 -1.87
N ILE A 35 5.82 -1.82 -2.01
CA ILE A 35 4.53 -2.33 -2.45
C ILE A 35 4.22 -1.64 -3.77
N GLN A 36 3.94 -2.40 -4.83
CA GLN A 36 3.53 -1.93 -6.16
C GLN A 36 2.39 -2.82 -6.68
N VAL A 37 1.16 -2.58 -6.21
CA VAL A 37 -0.02 -3.42 -6.50
C VAL A 37 -1.26 -2.58 -6.77
N LEU A 38 -2.09 -3.08 -7.69
CA LEU A 38 -3.38 -2.52 -8.07
C LEU A 38 -4.50 -3.36 -7.43
N PHE A 39 -5.28 -2.78 -6.52
CA PHE A 39 -6.47 -3.43 -5.94
C PHE A 39 -7.71 -2.55 -6.13
N PRO A 40 -8.36 -2.63 -7.30
CA PRO A 40 -9.38 -1.67 -7.72
C PRO A 40 -10.62 -1.64 -6.82
N ALA A 41 -10.97 -2.77 -6.19
CA ALA A 41 -12.11 -2.89 -5.29
C ALA A 41 -11.74 -2.82 -3.80
N LEU A 42 -10.48 -2.50 -3.46
CA LEU A 42 -10.03 -2.52 -2.08
C LEU A 42 -10.64 -1.38 -1.29
N LYS A 43 -11.32 -1.74 -0.20
CA LYS A 43 -11.97 -0.82 0.74
C LYS A 43 -11.21 -0.69 2.05
N GLU A 44 -10.57 -1.77 2.51
CA GLU A 44 -9.84 -1.76 3.78
C GLU A 44 -8.42 -2.30 3.59
N LEU A 45 -7.42 -1.49 3.97
CA LEU A 45 -6.00 -1.86 3.94
C LEU A 45 -5.37 -1.70 5.31
N THR A 46 -4.75 -2.77 5.81
CA THR A 46 -3.95 -2.74 7.03
C THR A 46 -2.53 -3.20 6.76
N LEU A 47 -1.54 -2.38 7.12
CA LEU A 47 -0.13 -2.72 7.12
C LEU A 47 0.39 -2.71 8.56
N SER A 48 0.92 -3.83 9.05
CA SER A 48 1.40 -3.92 10.43
C SER A 48 2.76 -4.58 10.57
N GLY A 49 3.69 -3.98 11.32
CA GLY A 49 4.99 -4.59 11.60
C GLY A 49 5.87 -4.75 10.37
N MET A 50 5.74 -3.85 9.40
CA MET A 50 6.49 -3.87 8.14
C MET A 50 7.87 -3.24 8.31
N GLY A 51 8.77 -3.90 9.04
CA GLY A 51 10.09 -3.34 9.40
C GLY A 51 11.06 -3.11 8.23
N GLY A 52 10.74 -3.63 7.04
CA GLY A 52 11.50 -3.39 5.81
C GLY A 52 10.88 -2.34 4.88
N LEU A 53 9.62 -1.93 5.13
CA LEU A 53 8.87 -1.08 4.22
C LEU A 53 9.36 0.36 4.34
N GLU A 54 10.08 0.82 3.32
CA GLU A 54 10.65 2.17 3.27
C GLU A 54 9.80 3.08 2.37
N GLU A 55 9.28 2.52 1.29
CA GLU A 55 8.54 3.25 0.26
C GLU A 55 7.22 2.57 -0.06
N TRP A 56 6.15 3.36 -0.08
CA TRP A 56 4.86 2.95 -0.63
C TRP A 56 4.67 3.62 -1.99
N ILE A 57 4.70 2.82 -3.06
CA ILE A 57 4.52 3.31 -4.43
C ILE A 57 3.21 2.76 -4.99
N VAL A 58 2.29 3.66 -5.32
CA VAL A 58 1.04 3.28 -5.97
C VAL A 58 1.33 3.05 -7.45
N ALA A 59 1.10 1.84 -7.96
CA ALA A 59 1.35 1.50 -9.36
C ALA A 59 0.19 2.00 -10.24
N GLY A 60 0.15 3.29 -10.54
CA GLY A 60 -0.70 3.90 -11.56
C GLY A 60 0.19 4.78 -12.44
N GLY A 61 -0.07 4.81 -13.76
CA GLY A 61 0.75 5.54 -14.72
C GLY A 61 0.85 7.05 -14.44
N GLU A 62 1.58 7.74 -15.32
CA GLU A 62 2.06 9.14 -15.21
C GLU A 62 1.00 10.22 -14.88
N GLU A 63 -0.28 9.86 -14.83
CA GLU A 63 -1.38 10.70 -14.36
C GLU A 63 -2.22 9.96 -13.33
N GLY A 64 -1.85 10.05 -12.04
CA GLY A 64 -2.79 10.05 -10.90
C GLY A 64 -3.93 9.03 -10.91
N ASP A 65 -3.77 7.89 -11.57
CA ASP A 65 -4.89 7.02 -11.86
C ASP A 65 -5.30 6.37 -10.55
N GLN A 66 -6.59 6.41 -10.25
CA GLN A 66 -7.12 6.25 -8.89
C GLN A 66 -7.06 4.79 -8.42
N VAL A 67 -5.86 4.28 -8.16
CA VAL A 67 -5.56 2.88 -7.80
C VAL A 67 -6.29 2.43 -6.54
N PHE A 68 -6.58 3.38 -5.66
CA PHE A 68 -7.28 3.16 -4.39
C PHE A 68 -8.54 4.04 -4.32
N SER A 69 -9.24 4.18 -5.45
CA SER A 69 -10.50 4.93 -5.53
C SER A 69 -11.56 4.41 -4.56
N CYS A 70 -11.58 3.11 -4.26
CA CYS A 70 -12.54 2.50 -3.35
C CYS A 70 -12.05 2.42 -1.90
N LEU A 71 -10.83 2.88 -1.59
CA LEU A 71 -10.25 2.67 -0.27
C LEU A 71 -10.92 3.57 0.76
N GLU A 72 -11.69 2.96 1.66
CA GLU A 72 -12.44 3.63 2.72
C GLU A 72 -11.65 3.70 4.03
N LYS A 73 -10.81 2.69 4.31
CA LYS A 73 -10.05 2.58 5.56
C LYS A 73 -8.60 2.20 5.32
N LEU A 74 -7.70 2.95 5.93
CA LEU A 74 -6.27 2.70 5.92
C LEU A 74 -5.70 2.72 7.33
N SER A 75 -5.11 1.60 7.77
CA SER A 75 -4.36 1.50 9.02
C SER A 75 -2.91 1.09 8.77
N ILE A 76 -1.98 1.86 9.31
CA ILE A 76 -0.54 1.61 9.24
C ILE A 76 0.04 1.60 10.64
N GLU A 77 0.56 0.45 11.07
CA GLU A 77 1.04 0.25 12.43
C GLU A 77 2.44 -0.35 12.45
N ARG A 78 3.33 0.21 13.29
CA ARG A 78 4.68 -0.36 13.50
C ARG A 78 5.49 -0.49 12.21
N CYS A 79 5.31 0.43 11.26
CA CYS A 79 6.09 0.52 10.03
C CYS A 79 7.20 1.56 10.19
N GLY A 80 8.18 1.24 11.05
CA GLY A 80 9.15 2.21 11.55
C GLY A 80 10.03 2.89 10.49
N LYS A 81 10.24 2.24 9.34
CA LYS A 81 11.08 2.76 8.25
C LYS A 81 10.31 3.49 7.14
N LEU A 82 8.97 3.50 7.21
CA LEU A 82 8.15 4.08 6.15
C LEU A 82 8.29 5.60 6.17
N LYS A 83 8.74 6.19 5.06
CA LYS A 83 9.05 7.64 5.00
C LYS A 83 7.91 8.50 4.47
N SER A 84 7.10 7.94 3.57
CA SER A 84 5.98 8.65 2.93
C SER A 84 4.81 7.73 2.61
N ILE A 85 3.61 8.30 2.58
CA ILE A 85 2.37 7.61 2.18
C ILE A 85 1.71 8.42 1.04
N PRO A 86 1.38 7.80 -0.10
CA PRO A 86 0.71 8.46 -1.21
C PRO A 86 -0.80 8.60 -0.97
N ILE A 87 -1.21 9.61 -0.21
CA ILE A 87 -2.61 9.90 0.13
C ILE A 87 -3.40 10.48 -1.04
N CYS A 88 -2.76 11.11 -2.03
CA CYS A 88 -3.44 11.74 -3.16
C CYS A 88 -4.26 10.76 -4.03
N GLY A 89 -3.99 9.46 -3.94
CA GLY A 89 -4.74 8.42 -4.65
C GLY A 89 -5.98 7.88 -3.93
N PHE A 90 -6.30 8.37 -2.73
CA PHE A 90 -7.36 7.82 -1.87
C PHE A 90 -8.64 8.68 -1.88
N SER A 91 -9.43 8.64 -2.96
CA SER A 91 -10.60 9.51 -3.12
C SER A 91 -11.80 9.16 -2.23
N SER A 92 -11.89 7.93 -1.70
CA SER A 92 -12.98 7.48 -0.83
C SER A 92 -12.58 7.30 0.65
N LEU A 93 -11.40 7.77 1.06
CA LEU A 93 -10.88 7.49 2.40
C LEU A 93 -11.70 8.22 3.47
N VAL A 94 -12.29 7.43 4.37
CA VAL A 94 -13.08 7.91 5.51
C VAL A 94 -12.30 7.75 6.82
N GLU A 95 -11.52 6.68 6.93
CA GLU A 95 -10.76 6.36 8.15
C GLU A 95 -9.28 6.20 7.83
N PHE A 96 -8.45 6.96 8.54
CA PHE A 96 -7.00 6.92 8.40
C PHE A 96 -6.32 6.86 9.77
N GLY A 97 -5.55 5.80 10.01
CA GLY A 97 -4.85 5.56 11.26
C GLY A 97 -3.37 5.26 11.04
N ILE A 98 -2.51 5.97 11.77
CA ILE A 98 -1.06 5.70 11.81
C ILE A 98 -0.62 5.55 13.26
N LYS A 99 0.15 4.51 13.56
CA LYS A 99 0.71 4.28 14.90
C LYS A 99 2.12 3.68 14.83
N GLY A 100 3.07 4.27 15.58
CA GLY A 100 4.44 3.73 15.66
C GLY A 100 5.17 3.66 14.32
N CYS A 101 5.04 4.71 13.51
CA CYS A 101 5.77 4.89 12.25
C CYS A 101 6.74 6.06 12.42
N ASP A 102 7.93 5.75 12.95
CA ASP A 102 8.83 6.76 13.51
C ASP A 102 9.54 7.61 12.45
N GLU A 103 9.82 7.04 11.26
CA GLU A 103 10.46 7.75 10.15
C GLU A 103 9.48 8.43 9.18
N LEU A 104 8.17 8.35 9.43
CA LEU A 104 7.16 8.93 8.55
C LEU A 104 7.21 10.46 8.62
N LYS A 105 7.47 11.09 7.46
CA LYS A 105 7.63 12.55 7.35
C LYS A 105 6.55 13.20 6.50
N TYR A 106 6.06 12.50 5.48
CA TYR A 106 5.21 13.08 4.48
C TYR A 106 3.98 12.23 4.18
N LEU A 107 2.87 12.90 3.94
CA LEU A 107 1.69 12.36 3.28
C LEU A 107 1.62 13.10 1.94
N SER A 108 1.84 12.39 0.85
CA SER A 108 2.05 12.95 -0.49
C SER A 108 0.98 12.56 -1.49
#